data_AF-A0A844IHN7-F1
#
_entry.id   AF-A0A844IHN7-F1
#
_cell.length_a   1.000
_cell.length_b   1.000
_cell.length_c   1.000
_cell.angle_alpha   90.00
_cell.angle_beta   90.00
_cell.angle_gamma   90.00
#
_symmetry.space_group_name_H-M   'P 1'
#
loop_
_entity.id
_entity.type
_entity.pdbx_description
1 polymer ?
#
loop_
_entity_poly.entity_id
_entity_poly.type
_entity_poly.pdbx_seq_one_letter_code
_entity_poly.pdbx_strand_id
1 'polypeptide(L)'
;MAENKTEYIQTNPTKPQNRLSPIQFVHSPDPKSDVFVNNLLADVQADILAKDAAIALQKQEELTQEKIRQEKLQVKQKAALQKSAEQWLDQLDPLSSEGIWFEKFAEGYPNKLLAAIDYLQTK
;
A
#
# COMPACT_ATOMS: atom_id res chain seq x y z
N MET A 1 -1.69 51.01 -4.00
CA MET A 1 -1.38 52.16 -4.89
C MET A 1 -0.08 51.79 -5.59
N ALA A 2 -0.17 51.40 -6.87
CA ALA A 2 0.23 52.22 -8.04
C ALA A 2 1.77 52.23 -8.18
N GLU A 3 2.46 51.93 -9.28
CA GLU A 3 2.15 51.78 -10.70
C GLU A 3 3.35 51.08 -11.39
N ASN A 4 3.04 50.22 -12.37
CA ASN A 4 3.58 50.18 -13.74
C ASN A 4 5.01 50.71 -14.03
N LYS A 5 5.86 49.85 -14.62
CA LYS A 5 6.55 50.13 -15.90
C LYS A 5 7.21 48.87 -16.48
N THR A 6 6.51 48.26 -17.43
CA THR A 6 7.08 47.34 -18.40
C THR A 6 7.81 48.14 -19.48
N GLU A 7 9.14 48.13 -19.47
CA GLU A 7 9.94 48.69 -20.56
C GLU A 7 10.43 47.55 -21.45
N TYR A 8 9.76 47.42 -22.60
CA TYR A 8 10.11 46.49 -23.65
C TYR A 8 11.25 47.10 -24.48
N ILE A 9 12.44 46.50 -24.45
CA ILE A 9 13.49 46.82 -25.41
C ILE A 9 13.28 45.94 -26.64
N GLN A 10 12.78 46.58 -27.70
CA GLN A 10 12.70 46.07 -29.06
C GLN A 10 14.10 46.04 -29.66
N THR A 11 14.65 44.84 -29.92
CA THR A 11 15.90 44.67 -30.67
C THR A 11 15.60 44.18 -32.08
N ASN A 12 15.99 44.98 -33.07
CA ASN A 12 15.91 44.66 -34.50
C ASN A 12 16.85 43.49 -34.85
N PRO A 13 16.47 42.60 -35.80
CA PRO A 13 17.30 41.45 -36.16
C PRO A 13 18.40 41.85 -37.15
N THR A 14 19.63 41.96 -36.68
CA THR A 14 20.83 41.94 -37.54
C THR A 14 21.13 40.49 -37.92
N LYS A 15 20.96 40.13 -39.21
CA LYS A 15 21.39 38.85 -39.77
C LYS A 15 22.91 38.69 -39.64
N PRO A 16 23.43 37.64 -38.99
CA PRO A 16 24.79 37.17 -39.22
C PRO A 16 24.78 36.12 -40.34
N GLN A 17 25.43 36.43 -41.45
CA GLN A 17 25.74 35.47 -42.50
C GLN A 17 26.83 34.52 -42.00
N ASN A 18 26.44 33.34 -41.51
CA ASN A 18 27.36 32.30 -41.09
C ASN A 18 27.25 31.11 -42.06
N ARG A 19 28.17 31.05 -43.04
CA ARG A 19 28.37 29.84 -43.86
C ARG A 19 29.14 28.83 -43.00
N LEU A 20 28.43 27.93 -42.35
CA LEU A 20 29.01 26.70 -41.82
C LEU A 20 28.74 25.57 -42.81
N SER A 21 29.80 24.94 -43.31
CA SER A 21 29.72 23.68 -44.06
C SER A 21 29.01 22.63 -43.20
N PRO A 22 28.07 21.83 -43.75
CA PRO A 22 27.49 20.74 -42.98
C PRO A 22 28.60 19.74 -42.60
N ILE A 23 28.80 19.53 -41.30
CA ILE A 23 29.59 18.39 -40.82
C ILE A 23 28.83 17.12 -41.23
N GLN A 24 29.38 16.37 -42.18
CA GLN A 24 28.88 15.04 -42.49
C GLN A 24 29.34 14.09 -41.37
N PHE A 25 28.42 13.74 -40.48
CA PHE A 25 28.60 12.59 -39.61
C PHE A 25 28.59 11.33 -40.48
N VAL A 26 29.77 10.83 -40.86
CA VAL A 26 29.94 9.47 -41.34
C VAL A 26 29.75 8.51 -40.17
N HIS A 27 28.48 8.28 -39.80
CA HIS A 27 28.11 7.11 -39.01
C HIS A 27 27.72 6.03 -40.02
N SER A 28 28.70 5.25 -40.47
CA SER A 28 28.39 3.92 -40.97
C SER A 28 28.02 3.08 -39.75
N PRO A 29 26.79 2.53 -39.64
CA PRO A 29 26.51 1.58 -38.58
C PRO A 29 27.35 0.34 -38.85
N ASP A 30 28.37 0.11 -38.04
CA ASP A 30 29.11 -1.14 -38.09
C ASP A 30 28.20 -2.22 -37.48
N PRO A 31 27.65 -3.17 -38.25
CA PRO A 31 26.59 -4.06 -37.78
C PRO A 31 27.02 -4.93 -36.59
N LYS A 32 28.32 -5.07 -36.34
CA LYS A 32 28.87 -5.82 -35.20
C LYS A 32 28.74 -5.07 -33.88
N SER A 33 28.87 -3.74 -33.86
CA SER A 33 28.70 -2.95 -32.63
C SER A 33 27.23 -2.87 -32.22
N ASP A 34 26.30 -2.80 -33.17
CA ASP A 34 24.87 -2.83 -32.89
C ASP A 34 24.44 -4.14 -32.23
N VAL A 35 24.95 -5.29 -32.70
CA VAL A 35 24.63 -6.60 -32.09
C VAL A 35 25.17 -6.70 -30.66
N PHE A 36 26.37 -6.19 -30.40
CA PHE A 36 26.94 -6.18 -29.04
C PHE A 36 26.11 -5.31 -28.08
N VAL A 37 25.73 -4.09 -28.50
CA VAL A 37 24.91 -3.18 -27.69
C VAL A 37 23.53 -3.76 -27.43
N ASN A 38 22.90 -4.39 -28.43
CA ASN A 38 21.60 -5.04 -28.26
C ASN A 38 21.65 -6.24 -27.31
N ASN A 39 22.70 -7.06 -27.36
CA ASN A 39 22.88 -8.17 -26.41
C ASN A 39 23.10 -7.66 -24.97
N LEU A 40 23.91 -6.61 -24.80
CA LEU A 40 24.11 -5.99 -23.50
C LEU A 40 22.80 -5.39 -22.95
N LEU A 41 22.01 -4.75 -23.80
CA LEU A 41 20.72 -4.18 -23.41
C LEU A 41 19.72 -5.27 -22.99
N ALA A 42 19.67 -6.39 -23.73
CA ALA A 42 18.83 -7.53 -23.39
C ALA A 42 19.21 -8.15 -22.04
N ASP A 43 20.50 -8.27 -21.74
CA ASP A 43 21.00 -8.80 -20.47
C ASP A 43 20.63 -7.89 -19.28
N VAL A 44 20.83 -6.57 -19.43
CA VAL A 44 20.43 -5.58 -18.42
C VAL A 44 18.91 -5.57 -18.21
N GLN A 45 18.13 -5.66 -19.29
CA GLN A 45 16.68 -5.73 -19.20
C GLN A 45 16.22 -7.01 -18.47
N ALA A 46 16.85 -8.15 -18.75
CA ALA A 46 16.56 -9.40 -18.08
C ALA A 46 16.88 -9.32 -16.57
N ASP A 47 18.00 -8.73 -16.17
CA ASP A 47 18.36 -8.54 -14.76
C ASP A 47 17.39 -7.61 -14.03
N ILE A 48 16.96 -6.51 -14.67
CA ILE A 48 15.96 -5.60 -14.09
C ILE A 48 14.62 -6.33 -13.88
N LEU A 49 14.14 -7.07 -14.88
CA LEU A 49 12.88 -7.82 -14.77
C LEU A 49 12.96 -8.92 -13.71
N ALA A 50 14.10 -9.62 -13.61
CA ALA A 50 14.33 -10.63 -12.59
C ALA A 50 14.34 -10.02 -11.18
N LYS A 51 14.98 -8.86 -11.01
CA LYS A 51 14.98 -8.12 -9.74
C LYS A 51 13.59 -7.62 -9.37
N ASP A 52 12.84 -7.06 -10.32
CA ASP A 52 11.47 -6.61 -10.10
C ASP A 52 10.55 -7.77 -9.69
N ALA A 53 10.68 -8.93 -10.34
CA ALA A 53 9.94 -10.13 -9.98
C ALA A 53 10.29 -10.62 -8.56
N ALA A 54 11.57 -10.61 -8.18
CA ALA A 54 12.01 -10.99 -6.83
C ALA A 54 11.48 -10.02 -5.77
N ILE A 55 11.53 -8.71 -6.01
CA ILE A 55 10.99 -7.68 -5.12
C ILE A 55 9.47 -7.83 -4.98
N ALA A 56 8.76 -8.09 -6.08
CA ALA A 56 7.32 -8.30 -6.06
C ALA A 56 6.94 -9.53 -5.21
N LEU A 57 7.68 -10.62 -5.35
CA LEU A 57 7.47 -11.85 -4.58
C LEU A 57 7.74 -11.63 -3.10
N GLN A 58 8.85 -10.97 -2.76
CA GLN A 58 9.19 -10.64 -1.37
C GLN A 58 8.09 -9.78 -0.73
N LYS A 59 7.64 -8.72 -1.43
CA LYS A 59 6.57 -7.85 -0.96
C LYS A 59 5.25 -8.61 -0.74
N GLN A 60 4.93 -9.56 -1.62
CA GLN A 60 3.74 -10.39 -1.47
C GLN A 60 3.83 -11.30 -0.22
N GLU A 61 5.00 -11.88 0.03
CA GLU A 61 5.25 -12.69 1.22
C GLU A 61 5.13 -11.86 2.50
N GLU A 62 5.74 -10.67 2.55
CA GLU A 62 5.64 -9.75 3.69
C GLU A 62 4.20 -9.35 3.99
N LEU A 63 3.41 -9.01 2.96
CA LEU A 63 1.99 -8.70 3.12
C LEU A 63 1.20 -9.90 3.65
N THR A 64 1.54 -11.11 3.21
CA THR A 64 0.89 -12.34 3.68
C THR A 64 1.22 -12.62 5.13
N GLN A 65 2.49 -12.49 5.52
CA GLN A 65 2.94 -12.68 6.90
C GLN A 65 2.30 -11.65 7.84
N GLU A 66 2.23 -10.38 7.44
CA GLU A 66 1.58 -9.36 8.26
C GLU A 66 0.08 -9.63 8.43
N LYS A 67 -0.63 -10.06 7.37
CA LYS A 67 -2.03 -10.49 7.50
C LYS A 67 -2.20 -11.64 8.49
N ILE A 68 -1.37 -12.67 8.37
CA ILE A 68 -1.40 -13.82 9.29
C ILE A 68 -1.14 -13.36 10.73
N ARG A 69 -0.21 -12.43 10.95
CA ARG A 69 0.09 -11.88 12.27
C ARG A 69 -1.11 -11.15 12.87
N GLN A 70 -1.77 -10.31 12.07
CA GLN A 70 -2.98 -9.58 12.46
C GLN A 70 -4.13 -10.54 12.78
N GLU A 71 -4.38 -11.53 11.93
CA GLU A 71 -5.41 -12.54 12.16
C GLU A 71 -5.14 -13.34 13.44
N LYS A 72 -3.90 -13.79 13.67
CA LYS A 72 -3.52 -14.49 14.90
C LYS A 72 -3.77 -13.63 16.14
N LEU A 73 -3.47 -12.33 16.07
CA LEU A 73 -3.73 -11.41 17.17
C LEU A 73 -5.23 -11.26 17.43
N GLN A 74 -6.04 -11.08 16.38
CA GLN A 74 -7.49 -10.97 16.51
C GLN A 74 -8.12 -12.25 17.05
N VAL A 75 -7.68 -13.44 16.60
CA VAL A 75 -8.15 -14.72 17.12
C VAL A 75 -7.83 -14.85 18.61
N LYS A 76 -6.63 -14.46 19.04
CA LYS A 76 -6.26 -14.47 20.46
C LYS A 76 -7.12 -13.52 21.28
N GLN A 77 -7.38 -12.32 20.79
CA GLN A 77 -8.24 -11.35 21.46
C GLN A 77 -9.68 -11.86 21.58
N LYS A 78 -10.26 -12.38 20.49
CA LYS A 78 -11.59 -12.98 20.48
C LYS A 78 -11.68 -14.19 21.41
N ALA A 79 -10.69 -15.06 21.43
CA ALA A 79 -10.66 -16.20 22.33
C ALA A 79 -10.54 -15.79 23.81
N ALA A 80 -9.79 -14.73 24.11
CA ALA A 80 -9.71 -14.18 25.46
C ALA A 80 -11.06 -13.58 25.89
N LEU A 81 -11.68 -12.77 25.03
CA LEU A 81 -13.02 -12.20 25.26
C LEU A 81 -14.07 -13.29 25.44
N GLN A 82 -14.04 -14.33 24.61
CA GLN A 82 -14.94 -15.46 24.74
C GLN A 82 -14.79 -16.15 26.10
N LYS A 83 -13.55 -16.42 26.55
CA LYS A 83 -13.33 -17.00 27.88
C LYS A 83 -13.83 -16.09 29.00
N SER A 84 -13.58 -14.78 28.90
CA SER A 84 -14.10 -13.82 29.88
C SER A 84 -15.63 -13.78 29.88
N ALA A 85 -16.26 -13.90 28.72
CA ALA A 85 -17.72 -13.96 28.58
C ALA A 85 -18.31 -15.25 29.17
N GLU A 86 -17.69 -16.40 28.92
CA GLU A 86 -18.06 -17.68 29.55
C GLU A 86 -17.97 -17.58 31.08
N GLN A 87 -16.85 -17.08 31.60
CA GLN A 87 -16.66 -16.91 33.05
C GLN A 87 -17.65 -15.91 33.66
N TRP A 88 -17.96 -14.83 32.95
CA TRP A 88 -18.93 -13.85 33.41
C TRP A 88 -20.34 -14.46 33.44
N LEU A 89 -20.73 -15.22 32.42
CA LEU A 89 -22.01 -15.94 32.40
C LEU A 89 -22.14 -16.96 33.53
N ASP A 90 -21.07 -17.68 33.84
CA ASP A 90 -21.06 -18.64 34.94
C ASP A 90 -21.20 -17.97 36.32
N GLN A 91 -20.71 -16.74 36.45
CA GLN A 91 -20.81 -15.93 37.68
C GLN A 91 -22.08 -15.08 37.72
N LEU A 92 -22.77 -14.91 36.60
CA LEU A 92 -23.95 -14.07 36.48
C LEU A 92 -25.11 -14.71 37.25
N ASP A 93 -25.55 -14.04 38.31
CA ASP A 93 -26.76 -14.44 39.04
C ASP A 93 -28.00 -14.09 38.21
N PRO A 94 -28.83 -15.07 37.79
CA PRO A 94 -30.05 -14.82 37.01
C PRO A 94 -31.08 -13.93 37.73
N LEU A 95 -31.03 -13.86 39.06
CA LEU A 95 -31.96 -13.05 39.86
C LEU A 95 -31.42 -11.64 40.16
N SER A 96 -30.17 -11.36 39.80
CA SER A 96 -29.60 -10.01 39.88
C SER A 96 -30.22 -9.09 38.84
N SER A 97 -30.22 -7.78 39.12
CA SER A 97 -30.62 -6.75 38.16
C SER A 97 -29.87 -6.87 36.84
N GLU A 98 -28.57 -7.21 36.87
CA GLU A 98 -27.78 -7.45 35.66
C GLU A 98 -28.19 -8.75 34.94
N GLY A 99 -28.53 -9.82 35.68
CA GLY A 99 -28.97 -11.09 35.10
C GLY A 99 -30.31 -10.97 34.37
N ILE A 100 -31.28 -10.29 34.98
CA ILE A 100 -32.61 -10.04 34.38
C ILE A 100 -32.47 -9.15 33.14
N TRP A 101 -31.66 -8.09 33.23
CA TRP A 101 -31.41 -7.22 32.09
C TRP A 101 -30.69 -7.96 30.96
N PHE A 102 -29.67 -8.76 31.29
CA PHE A 102 -28.91 -9.53 30.32
C PHE A 102 -29.77 -10.58 29.61
N GLU A 103 -30.74 -11.19 30.31
CA GLU A 103 -31.68 -12.11 29.67
C GLU A 103 -32.46 -11.42 28.55
N LYS A 104 -32.94 -10.20 28.79
CA LYS A 104 -33.62 -9.37 27.79
C LYS A 104 -32.69 -8.93 26.66
N PHE A 105 -31.46 -8.59 27.00
CA PHE A 105 -30.45 -8.23 26.01
C PHE A 105 -30.11 -9.42 25.09
N ALA A 106 -30.01 -10.63 25.65
CA ALA A 106 -29.64 -11.83 24.93
C ALA A 106 -30.77 -12.42 24.06
N GLU A 107 -32.04 -12.01 24.26
CA GLU A 107 -33.20 -12.47 23.46
C GLU A 107 -33.01 -12.24 21.95
N GLY A 108 -32.27 -11.18 21.56
CA GLY A 108 -31.97 -10.87 20.15
C GLY A 108 -30.79 -11.64 19.56
N TYR A 109 -30.06 -12.42 20.37
CA TYR A 109 -28.85 -13.11 19.95
C TYR A 109 -29.11 -14.60 19.72
N PRO A 110 -28.38 -15.25 18.79
CA PRO A 110 -28.47 -16.69 18.59
C PRO A 110 -28.08 -17.51 19.83
N ASN A 111 -27.22 -16.96 20.69
CA ASN A 111 -26.84 -17.56 21.96
C ASN A 111 -26.43 -16.48 22.97
N LYS A 112 -26.52 -16.83 24.27
CA LYS A 112 -26.14 -15.94 25.38
C LYS A 112 -24.65 -15.62 25.37
N LEU A 113 -23.80 -16.52 24.88
CA LEU A 113 -22.36 -16.28 24.80
C LEU A 113 -22.00 -15.09 23.90
N LEU A 114 -22.63 -14.97 22.74
CA LEU A 114 -22.43 -13.87 21.79
C LEU A 114 -22.90 -12.55 22.39
N ALA A 115 -24.05 -12.56 23.07
CA ALA A 115 -24.52 -11.40 23.82
C ALA A 115 -23.51 -11.00 24.91
N ALA A 116 -23.00 -11.97 25.69
CA ALA A 116 -22.01 -11.68 26.73
C ALA A 116 -20.69 -11.14 26.15
N ILE A 117 -20.23 -11.67 25.02
CA ILE A 117 -19.05 -11.14 24.32
C ILE A 117 -19.29 -9.68 23.91
N ASP A 118 -20.43 -9.37 23.31
CA ASP A 118 -20.75 -8.00 22.88
C ASP A 118 -20.88 -7.04 24.07
N TYR A 119 -21.57 -7.47 25.13
CA TYR A 119 -21.67 -6.71 26.38
C TYR A 119 -20.29 -6.41 26.99
N LEU A 120 -19.42 -7.42 27.10
CA LEU A 120 -18.06 -7.23 27.63
C LEU A 120 -17.14 -6.43 26.70
N GLN A 121 -17.40 -6.42 25.39
CA GLN A 121 -16.66 -5.60 24.44
C GLN A 121 -17.06 -4.12 24.50
N THR A 122 -18.29 -3.82 24.92
CA THR A 122 -18.80 -2.45 25.08
C THR A 122 -18.55 -1.82 26.45
N LYS A 123 -18.11 -2.60 27.44
CA LYS A 123 -17.66 -2.12 28.76
C LYS A 123 -16.24 -1.56 28.73
#